data_AF-A0A8B7PDB1-F1
#
_entry.id   AF-A0A8B7PDB1-F1
#
_cell.length_a   1.000
_cell.length_b   1.000
_cell.length_c   1.000
_cell.angle_alpha   90.00
_cell.angle_beta   90.00
_cell.angle_gamma   90.00
#
_symmetry.space_group_name_H-M   'P 1'
#
loop_
_entity.id
_entity.type
_entity.pdbx_description
1 polymer ?
#
loop_
_entity_poly.entity_id
_entity_poly.type
_entity_poly.pdbx_seq_one_letter_code
_entity_poly.pdbx_strand_id
1 'polypeptide(L)'
;MPSVRSCPQSCHALGVDCFYCVQVSHHPPVSAVYAINRREGFALSATVLAKSKFYGNSTSAILDGRVNLVLLPRGEEYTMTMPYAHCKGILMGTLSMELGGKVTIDCEKTGYSAELEFKLRPFLTIS
;
A
#
# COMPACT_ATOMS: atom_id res chain seq x y z
N MET A 1 24.33 -14.76 -0.62
CA MET A 1 23.50 -13.54 -0.73
C MET A 1 22.33 -13.86 -1.66
N PRO A 2 21.06 -13.66 -1.27
CA PRO A 2 19.96 -13.90 -2.19
C PRO A 2 20.06 -12.88 -3.33
N SER A 3 20.10 -13.35 -4.57
CA SER A 3 20.14 -12.47 -5.74
C SER A 3 18.77 -11.81 -5.89
N VAL A 4 18.66 -10.54 -5.50
CA VAL A 4 17.44 -9.75 -5.73
C VAL A 4 17.41 -9.41 -7.23
N ARG A 5 16.60 -10.13 -8.01
CA ARG A 5 16.40 -9.84 -9.43
C ARG A 5 15.16 -8.96 -9.59
N SER A 6 15.26 -7.91 -10.39
CA SER A 6 14.11 -7.09 -10.76
C SER A 6 13.18 -7.92 -11.64
N CYS A 7 11.87 -7.74 -11.49
CA CYS A 7 10.88 -8.37 -12.37
C CYS A 7 10.52 -7.39 -13.50
N PRO A 8 10.98 -7.60 -14.75
CA PRO A 8 10.81 -6.61 -15.82
C PRO A 8 9.34 -6.33 -16.16
N GLN A 9 8.48 -7.36 -16.10
CA GLN A 9 7.04 -7.22 -16.33
C GLN A 9 6.38 -6.34 -15.26
N SER A 10 6.76 -6.50 -13.99
CA SER A 10 6.25 -5.65 -12.91
C SER A 10 6.74 -4.20 -13.04
N CYS A 11 7.97 -3.99 -13.49
CA CYS A 11 8.53 -2.64 -13.70
C CYS A 11 7.70 -1.87 -14.75
N HIS A 12 7.42 -2.49 -15.88
CA HIS A 12 6.63 -1.87 -16.95
C HIS A 12 5.19 -1.57 -16.51
N ALA A 13 4.51 -2.53 -15.87
CA ALA A 13 3.13 -2.35 -15.42
C ALA A 13 2.96 -1.26 -14.35
N LEU A 14 3.98 -1.07 -13.50
CA LEU A 14 3.96 -0.07 -12.43
C LEU A 14 4.52 1.28 -12.86
N GLY A 15 5.02 1.40 -14.10
CA GLY A 15 5.67 2.63 -14.57
C GLY A 15 6.93 2.98 -13.76
N VAL A 16 7.73 1.98 -13.40
CA VAL A 16 8.97 2.16 -12.63
C VAL A 16 10.15 1.56 -13.38
N ASP A 17 11.35 2.11 -13.18
CA ASP A 17 12.59 1.57 -13.76
C ASP A 17 12.97 0.25 -13.10
N CYS A 18 12.70 0.14 -11.80
CA CYS A 18 13.04 -1.04 -11.03
C CYS A 18 12.03 -1.27 -9.90
N PHE A 19 11.67 -2.53 -9.72
CA PHE A 19 10.78 -3.01 -8.67
C PHE A 19 11.36 -4.26 -8.01
N TYR A 20 11.40 -4.25 -6.68
CA TYR A 20 11.81 -5.36 -5.83
C TYR A 20 10.76 -5.58 -4.75
N CYS A 21 10.40 -6.83 -4.52
CA CYS A 21 9.55 -7.24 -3.42
C CYS A 21 10.08 -8.57 -2.87
N VAL A 22 10.21 -8.66 -1.56
CA VAL A 22 10.69 -9.86 -0.87
C VAL A 22 9.89 -10.08 0.39
N GLN A 23 9.48 -11.32 0.62
CA GLN A 23 8.92 -11.73 1.90
C GLN A 23 10.08 -11.91 2.90
N VAL A 24 10.16 -11.02 3.88
CA VAL A 24 11.25 -10.99 4.86
C VAL A 24 10.94 -11.78 6.12
N SER A 25 9.66 -12.07 6.38
CA SER A 25 9.23 -12.90 7.51
C SER A 25 8.00 -13.72 7.15
N HIS A 26 7.93 -14.94 7.71
CA HIS A 26 6.76 -15.81 7.60
C HIS A 26 5.86 -15.72 8.85
N HIS A 27 6.45 -15.47 10.03
CA HIS A 27 5.73 -15.37 11.30
C HIS A 27 6.23 -14.16 12.12
N PRO A 28 5.54 -13.00 12.06
CA PRO A 28 4.35 -12.72 11.26
C PRO A 28 4.71 -12.49 9.76
N PRO A 29 3.74 -12.56 8.82
CA PRO A 29 4.01 -12.40 7.39
C PRO A 29 4.34 -10.94 7.06
N VAL A 30 5.61 -10.66 6.77
CA VAL A 30 6.10 -9.31 6.44
C VAL A 30 6.77 -9.32 5.08
N SER A 31 6.43 -8.33 4.26
CA SER A 31 7.02 -8.09 2.94
C SER A 31 7.71 -6.74 2.91
N ALA A 32 8.93 -6.70 2.37
CA ALA A 32 9.65 -5.48 2.07
C ALA A 32 9.56 -5.20 0.57
N VAL A 33 9.29 -3.94 0.22
CA VAL A 33 9.10 -3.49 -1.17
C VAL A 33 9.98 -2.28 -1.42
N TYR A 34 10.57 -2.23 -2.61
CA TYR A 34 11.29 -1.07 -3.12
C TYR A 34 10.95 -0.86 -4.60
N ALA A 35 10.63 0.37 -4.97
CA ALA A 35 10.37 0.76 -6.35
C ALA A 35 11.04 2.09 -6.66
N ILE A 36 11.51 2.30 -7.88
CA ILE A 36 12.14 3.56 -8.27
C ILE A 36 11.84 3.88 -9.72
N ASN A 37 11.51 5.13 -9.98
CA ASN A 37 11.50 5.72 -11.31
C ASN A 37 12.39 6.98 -11.27
N ARG A 38 13.59 6.86 -11.82
CA ARG A 38 14.56 7.97 -11.89
C ARG A 38 14.14 9.02 -12.90
N ARG A 39 13.43 8.64 -13.96
CA ARG A 39 12.95 9.55 -14.99
C ARG A 39 11.88 10.51 -14.43
N GLU A 40 10.90 9.97 -13.70
CA GLU A 40 9.85 10.72 -13.01
C GLU A 40 10.31 11.26 -11.65
N GLY A 41 11.53 10.93 -11.22
CA GLY A 41 12.17 11.53 -10.07
C GLY A 41 11.63 11.06 -8.71
N PHE A 42 11.23 9.79 -8.58
CA PHE A 42 10.76 9.27 -7.29
C PHE A 42 11.31 7.87 -6.95
N ALA A 43 11.42 7.60 -5.65
CA ALA A 43 11.68 6.27 -5.11
C ALA A 43 10.72 5.98 -3.96
N LEU A 44 10.30 4.72 -3.84
CA LEU A 44 9.36 4.25 -2.84
C LEU A 44 9.96 3.05 -2.11
N SER A 45 9.84 3.03 -0.79
CA SER A 45 10.16 1.87 0.02
C SER A 45 9.05 1.62 1.05
N ALA A 46 8.79 0.36 1.36
CA ALA A 46 7.80 -0.01 2.35
C ALA A 46 8.15 -1.34 3.01
N THR A 47 7.77 -1.49 4.27
CA THR A 47 7.70 -2.79 4.95
C THR A 47 6.26 -2.96 5.42
N VAL A 48 5.63 -4.04 4.99
CA VAL A 48 4.19 -4.26 5.16
C VAL A 48 3.96 -5.60 5.85
N LEU A 49 3.35 -5.53 7.02
CA LEU A 49 2.77 -6.66 7.74
C LEU A 49 1.32 -6.81 7.31
N ALA A 50 1.02 -7.89 6.60
CA ALA A 50 -0.35 -8.20 6.18
C ALA A 50 -1.12 -8.86 7.33
N LYS A 51 -2.23 -8.24 7.74
CA LYS A 51 -3.18 -8.78 8.73
C LYS A 51 -4.55 -8.92 8.08
N SER A 52 -5.32 -9.92 8.47
CA SER A 52 -6.71 -10.06 8.05
C SER A 52 -7.64 -10.08 9.26
N LYS A 53 -8.84 -9.51 9.10
CA LYS A 53 -9.93 -9.59 10.07
C LYS A 53 -11.18 -10.10 9.38
N PHE A 54 -11.69 -11.23 9.84
CA PHE A 54 -12.88 -11.85 9.29
C PHE A 54 -14.12 -11.49 10.11
N TYR A 55 -15.22 -11.15 9.43
CA TYR A 55 -16.47 -10.67 10.02
C TYR A 55 -17.68 -11.53 9.58
N GLY A 56 -17.46 -12.80 9.19
CA GLY A 56 -18.50 -13.67 8.65
C GLY A 56 -18.58 -13.59 7.14
N ASN A 57 -19.49 -12.78 6.58
CA ASN A 57 -19.59 -12.64 5.12
C ASN A 57 -18.68 -11.54 4.53
N SER A 58 -17.76 -11.00 5.32
CA SER A 58 -16.78 -10.01 4.88
C SER A 58 -15.44 -10.21 5.58
N THR A 59 -14.38 -9.66 4.99
CA THR A 59 -13.03 -9.65 5.55
C THR A 59 -12.35 -8.33 5.25
N SER A 60 -11.49 -7.86 6.15
CA SER A 60 -10.62 -6.71 5.90
C SER A 60 -9.17 -7.17 5.82
N ALA A 61 -8.48 -6.79 4.75
CA ALA A 61 -7.03 -6.86 4.63
C ALA A 61 -6.41 -5.54 5.12
N ILE A 62 -5.69 -5.62 6.23
CA ILE A 62 -5.03 -4.51 6.90
C ILE A 62 -3.54 -4.58 6.57
N LEU A 63 -3.00 -3.50 6.02
CA LEU A 63 -1.59 -3.37 5.68
C LEU A 63 -0.92 -2.52 6.77
N ASP A 64 -0.33 -3.19 7.75
CA ASP A 64 0.35 -2.54 8.87
C ASP A 64 1.80 -2.25 8.48
N GLY A 65 2.16 -0.97 8.43
CA GLY A 65 3.45 -0.54 7.93
C GLY A 65 3.44 0.92 7.52
N ARG A 66 4.57 1.37 7.00
CA ARG A 66 4.72 2.72 6.43
C ARG A 66 5.33 2.63 5.05
N VAL A 67 4.93 3.57 4.20
CA VAL A 67 5.50 3.80 2.89
C VAL A 67 6.32 5.08 2.97
N ASN A 68 7.57 5.02 2.55
CA ASN A 68 8.44 6.18 2.41
C ASN A 68 8.59 6.49 0.93
N LEU A 69 8.14 7.68 0.52
CA LEU A 69 8.26 8.22 -0.83
C LEU A 69 9.30 9.34 -0.83
N VAL A 70 10.35 9.17 -1.62
CA VAL A 70 11.37 10.19 -1.83
C VAL A 70 11.14 10.85 -3.18
N LEU A 71 10.95 12.17 -3.19
CA LEU A 71 10.94 12.98 -4.40
C LEU A 71 12.37 13.46 -4.68
N LEU A 72 13.07 12.78 -5.58
CA LEU A 72 14.50 12.93 -5.84
C LEU A 72 14.90 14.36 -6.22
N PRO A 73 14.18 15.08 -7.13
CA PRO A 73 14.57 16.44 -7.51
C PRO A 73 14.43 17.46 -6.38
N ARG A 74 13.54 17.20 -5.42
CA ARG A 74 13.20 18.10 -4.31
C ARG A 74 13.98 17.75 -3.03
N GLY A 75 14.56 16.55 -2.98
CA GLY A 75 15.20 16.01 -1.77
C GLY A 75 14.23 15.99 -0.59
N GLU A 76 12.96 15.69 -0.86
CA GLU A 76 11.89 15.59 0.13
C GLU A 76 11.56 14.11 0.34
N GLU A 77 11.24 13.76 1.58
CA GLU A 77 10.84 12.42 1.98
C GLU A 77 9.49 12.50 2.69
N TYR A 78 8.55 11.70 2.19
CA TYR A 78 7.19 11.64 2.66
C TYR A 78 6.93 10.28 3.29
N THR A 79 6.51 10.26 4.56
CA THR A 79 6.06 9.06 5.25
C THR A 79 4.55 8.96 5.13
N MET A 80 4.04 7.80 4.72
CA MET A 80 2.63 7.57 4.46
C MET A 80 2.11 6.33 5.19
N THR A 81 0.86 6.39 5.65
CA THR A 81 0.09 5.22 6.09
C THR A 81 -0.67 4.60 4.91
N MET A 82 -1.20 3.39 5.09
CA MET A 82 -1.95 2.67 4.04
C MET A 82 -3.41 2.52 4.42
N PRO A 83 -4.35 2.60 3.45
CA PRO A 83 -5.72 2.22 3.70
C PRO A 83 -5.81 0.70 3.90
N TYR A 84 -6.91 0.25 4.50
CA TYR A 84 -7.25 -1.18 4.49
C TYR A 84 -8.21 -1.48 3.34
N ALA A 85 -8.16 -2.69 2.80
CA ALA A 85 -9.14 -3.17 1.85
C ALA A 85 -10.21 -3.96 2.61
N HIS A 86 -11.49 -3.64 2.38
CA HIS A 86 -12.63 -4.34 2.91
C HIS A 86 -13.35 -5.09 1.79
N CYS A 87 -13.39 -6.41 1.90
CA CYS A 87 -14.02 -7.30 0.94
C CYS A 87 -15.33 -7.84 1.52
N LYS A 88 -16.44 -7.67 0.78
CA LYS A 88 -17.77 -8.18 1.14
C LYS A 88 -18.18 -9.30 0.19
N GLY A 89 -19.06 -10.18 0.64
CA GLY A 89 -19.60 -11.27 -0.18
C GLY A 89 -18.61 -12.42 -0.41
N ILE A 90 -17.71 -12.65 0.56
CA ILE A 90 -16.68 -13.68 0.46
C ILE A 90 -17.22 -15.11 0.61
N LEU A 91 -18.36 -15.28 1.29
CA LEU A 91 -19.03 -16.58 1.42
C LEU A 91 -20.33 -16.64 0.62
N MET A 92 -21.11 -15.56 0.61
CA MET A 92 -22.40 -15.49 -0.09
C MET A 92 -22.66 -14.09 -0.66
N GLY A 93 -23.26 -14.03 -1.85
CA GLY A 93 -23.57 -12.79 -2.56
C GLY A 93 -22.44 -12.32 -3.49
N THR A 94 -22.52 -11.06 -3.94
CA THR A 94 -21.56 -10.50 -4.90
C THR A 94 -20.27 -10.07 -4.21
N LEU A 95 -19.14 -10.60 -4.68
CA LEU A 95 -17.82 -10.18 -4.23
C LEU A 95 -17.59 -8.71 -4.59
N SER A 96 -17.32 -7.89 -3.58
CA SER A 96 -16.97 -6.48 -3.77
C SER A 96 -15.83 -6.08 -2.85
N MET A 97 -15.03 -5.11 -3.29
CA MET A 97 -13.89 -4.57 -2.53
C MET A 97 -14.01 -3.05 -2.43
N GLU A 98 -13.77 -2.52 -1.24
CA GLU A 98 -13.75 -1.09 -0.96
C GLU A 98 -12.49 -0.76 -0.16
N LEU A 99 -11.89 0.41 -0.40
CA LEU A 99 -10.83 0.93 0.45
C LEU A 99 -11.45 1.71 1.61
N GLY A 100 -10.89 1.55 2.80
CA GLY A 100 -11.34 2.21 4.00
C GLY A 100 -10.20 2.74 4.84
N GLY A 101 -10.52 3.72 5.69
CA GLY A 101 -9.63 4.25 6.70
C GLY A 101 -8.96 5.57 6.31
N LYS A 102 -8.22 6.12 7.27
CA LYS A 102 -7.50 7.37 7.14
C LYS A 102 -6.05 7.11 6.73
N VAL A 103 -5.59 7.86 5.74
CA VAL A 103 -4.21 7.89 5.25
C VAL A 103 -3.65 9.27 5.53
N THR A 104 -2.48 9.30 6.14
CA THR A 104 -1.68 10.50 6.37
C THR A 104 -0.44 10.46 5.49
N ILE A 105 0.01 11.64 5.06
CA ILE A 105 1.19 11.84 4.23
C ILE A 105 1.94 13.02 4.83
N ASP A 106 3.14 12.79 5.34
CA ASP A 106 3.88 13.77 6.11
C ASP A 106 5.32 13.91 5.62
N CYS A 107 5.78 15.14 5.38
CA CYS A 107 7.17 15.47 5.09
C CYS A 107 7.75 16.28 6.25
N GLU A 108 8.63 15.66 7.04
CA GLU A 108 9.24 16.30 8.21
C GLU A 108 10.08 17.52 7.83
N LYS A 109 10.80 17.44 6.71
CA LYS A 109 11.72 18.49 6.25
C LYS A 109 11.02 19.81 5.95
N THR A 110 9.84 19.77 5.33
CA THR A 110 9.09 20.96 4.92
C THR A 110 7.90 21.26 5.82
N GLY A 111 7.50 20.32 6.68
CA GLY A 111 6.28 20.37 7.47
C GLY A 111 5.00 20.19 6.65
N TYR A 112 5.10 19.81 5.37
CA TYR A 112 3.92 19.52 4.56
C TYR A 112 3.23 18.27 5.06
N SER A 113 1.90 18.36 5.20
CA SER A 113 1.05 17.26 5.58
C SER A 113 -0.20 17.23 4.70
N ALA A 114 -0.69 16.03 4.43
CA ALA A 114 -1.97 15.80 3.78
C ALA A 114 -2.66 14.60 4.43
N GLU A 115 -3.99 14.65 4.42
CA GLU A 115 -4.84 13.61 5.00
C GLU A 115 -5.93 13.23 4.00
N LEU A 116 -6.13 11.91 3.83
CA LEU A 116 -7.17 11.33 3.00
C LEU A 116 -8.01 10.38 3.84
N GLU A 117 -9.32 10.48 3.72
CA GLU A 117 -10.26 9.56 4.38
C GLU A 117 -11.00 8.74 3.33
N PHE A 118 -10.73 7.43 3.29
CA PHE A 118 -11.46 6.48 2.46
C PHE A 118 -12.71 6.03 3.22
N LYS A 119 -13.87 6.51 2.76
CA LYS A 119 -15.17 6.15 3.33
C LYS A 119 -15.76 4.96 2.60
N LEU A 120 -16.13 3.94 3.37
CA LEU A 120 -16.88 2.80 2.84
C LEU A 120 -18.28 3.24 2.45
N ARG A 121 -18.84 2.66 1.38
CA ARG A 121 -20.24 2.95 1.05
C ARG A 121 -21.14 2.45 2.18
N PRO A 122 -22.10 3.28 2.63
CA PRO A 122 -23.12 2.83 3.56
C PRO A 122 -23.87 1.63 2.97
N PHE A 123 -24.23 0.66 3.81
CA PHE A 123 -25.02 -0.50 3.41
C PHE A 123 -26.44 -0.16 2.91
N LEU A 124 -26.88 1.10 3.01
CA LEU A 124 -28.24 1.56 2.71
C LEU A 124 -28.29 2.56 1.55
N THR A 125 -27.69 2.24 0.40
CA THR A 125 -28.13 2.86 -0.87
C THR A 125 -29.06 1.87 -1.54
N ILE A 126 -30.36 1.99 -1.24
CA ILE A 126 -31.42 1.33 -1.99
C ILE A 126 -31.47 2.05 -3.34
N SER A 127 -31.04 1.39 -4.41
CA SER A 127 -31.44 1.73 -5.78
C SER A 127 -32.72 0.98 -6.13
#